data_AF-A0A840XNY5-F1
#
_entry.id   AF-A0A840XNY5-F1
#
_cell.length_a   1.000
_cell.length_b   1.000
_cell.length_c   1.000
_cell.angle_alpha   90.00
_cell.angle_beta   90.00
_cell.angle_gamma   90.00
#
_symmetry.space_group_name_H-M   'P 1'
#
loop_
_entity.id
_entity.type
_entity.pdbx_description
1 polymer ?
#
loop_
_entity_poly.entity_id
_entity_poly.type
_entity_poly.pdbx_seq_one_letter_code
_entity_poly.pdbx_strand_id
1 'polypeptide(L)'
;MRIASGKSYDQVIPWGSHPLTDPLWSSEGVRVIHDGADAPRGGKIARIAHEPLVHEHLRVCWEQFDQENCGSCVNCTRTRLYFELTGAGHRLRTFPGHITLHRLLDNGFRDVNEVLNMRHLADALLANATTRAYGSIIDARVRFINRRHPNPGGTPLPAPDRRDRLALRLARRRARMLEQRQPLPHRPDA
;
A
#
# COMPACT_ATOMS: atom_id res chain seq x y z
N MET A 1 24.34 -7.01 11.22
CA MET A 1 22.87 -7.05 11.34
C MET A 1 22.27 -5.96 10.46
N ARG A 2 21.26 -6.27 9.64
CA ARG A 2 20.50 -5.28 8.87
C ARG A 2 19.13 -5.07 9.51
N ILE A 3 18.74 -3.82 9.68
CA ILE A 3 17.41 -3.41 10.13
C ILE A 3 16.68 -2.85 8.92
N ALA A 4 15.54 -3.45 8.57
CA ALA A 4 14.76 -2.99 7.43
C ALA A 4 14.07 -1.66 7.74
N SER A 5 14.30 -0.66 6.90
CA SER A 5 13.67 0.65 7.03
C SER A 5 12.17 0.60 6.70
N GLY A 6 11.37 1.28 7.54
CA GLY A 6 9.93 1.47 7.30
C GLY A 6 9.61 2.66 6.40
N LYS A 7 10.43 3.71 6.44
CA LYS A 7 10.29 4.99 5.73
C LYS A 7 11.58 5.28 4.93
N SER A 8 11.47 6.09 3.89
CA SER A 8 12.62 6.64 3.16
C SER A 8 13.22 7.83 3.91
N TYR A 9 14.45 8.23 3.56
CA TYR A 9 15.19 9.33 4.22
C TYR A 9 14.42 10.65 4.28
N ASP A 10 13.59 10.94 3.28
CA ASP A 10 12.76 12.15 3.17
C ASP A 10 11.43 12.06 3.95
N GLN A 11 11.11 10.89 4.53
CA GLN A 11 9.83 10.61 5.21
C GLN A 11 10.03 10.07 6.63
N VAL A 12 11.23 10.23 7.18
CA VAL A 12 11.56 9.75 8.52
C VAL A 12 10.77 10.55 9.55
N ILE A 13 10.22 9.83 10.52
CA ILE A 13 9.53 10.38 11.69
C ILE A 13 10.17 9.79 12.95
N PRO A 14 10.06 10.43 14.12
CA PRO A 14 10.55 9.88 15.38
C PRO A 14 9.75 8.62 15.76
N TRP A 15 10.21 7.44 15.35
CA TRP A 15 9.49 6.19 15.49
C TRP A 15 10.42 5.00 15.68
N GLY A 16 10.85 4.71 16.92
CA GLY A 16 11.51 3.47 17.36
C GLY A 16 12.85 3.04 16.72
N SER A 17 12.99 3.21 15.40
CA SER A 17 14.14 2.94 14.54
C SER A 17 14.32 4.17 13.64
N HIS A 18 15.55 4.62 13.47
CA HIS A 18 15.86 5.81 12.71
C HIS A 18 17.24 5.67 12.03
N PRO A 19 17.39 6.05 10.74
CA PRO A 19 18.63 5.84 9.99
C PRO A 19 19.86 6.50 10.60
N LEU A 20 19.69 7.58 11.36
CA LEU A 20 20.79 8.25 12.08
C LEU A 20 21.15 7.60 13.42
N THR A 21 20.22 6.88 14.06
CA THR A 21 20.45 6.31 15.40
C THR A 21 20.76 4.82 15.33
N ASP A 22 20.12 4.07 14.43
CA ASP A 22 20.30 2.62 14.32
C ASP A 22 21.77 2.22 14.11
N PRO A 23 22.58 2.88 13.26
CA PRO A 23 23.99 2.54 13.11
C PRO A 23 24.83 2.78 14.37
N LEU A 24 24.40 3.68 15.27
CA LEU A 24 25.10 3.98 16.53
C LEU A 24 25.02 2.84 17.55
N TRP A 25 24.15 1.86 17.33
CA TRP A 25 24.09 0.63 18.11
C TRP A 25 25.11 -0.43 17.67
N SER A 26 26.02 -0.07 16.75
CA SER A 26 27.12 -0.94 16.36
C SER A 26 28.16 -1.06 17.49
N SER A 27 28.82 -2.21 17.55
CA SER A 27 30.00 -2.45 18.38
C SER A 27 31.10 -3.12 17.55
N GLU A 28 32.22 -3.45 18.17
CA GLU A 28 33.29 -4.21 17.51
C GLU A 28 32.80 -5.56 16.95
N GLY A 29 31.90 -6.25 17.68
CA GLY A 29 31.39 -7.56 17.29
C GLY A 29 30.18 -7.53 16.35
N VAL A 30 29.48 -6.39 16.24
CA VAL A 30 28.28 -6.30 15.40
C VAL A 30 28.15 -4.94 14.72
N ARG A 31 28.02 -4.95 13.39
CA ARG A 31 27.66 -3.77 12.61
C ARG A 31 26.15 -3.71 12.39
N VAL A 32 25.50 -2.63 12.81
CA VAL A 32 24.09 -2.35 12.57
C VAL A 32 23.97 -1.45 11.34
N ILE A 33 23.18 -1.88 10.36
CA ILE A 33 22.94 -1.14 9.11
C ILE A 33 21.44 -0.90 8.97
N HIS A 34 21.03 0.36 8.83
CA HIS A 34 19.66 0.72 8.51
C HIS A 34 19.43 0.63 7.00
N ASP A 35 18.79 -0.44 6.55
CA ASP A 35 18.78 -0.86 5.16
C ASP A 35 17.50 -0.45 4.41
N GLY A 36 17.65 0.00 3.16
CA GLY A 36 16.55 0.32 2.26
C GLY A 36 15.87 1.69 2.44
N ALA A 37 16.46 2.64 3.16
CA ALA A 37 15.88 3.98 3.36
C ALA A 37 16.01 4.87 2.11
N ASP A 38 16.68 4.38 1.06
CA ASP A 38 16.82 5.00 -0.26
C ASP A 38 15.52 4.99 -1.08
N ALA A 39 14.52 4.19 -0.70
CA ALA A 39 13.28 4.04 -1.45
C ALA A 39 12.03 4.05 -0.56
N PRO A 40 10.93 4.68 -1.02
CA PRO A 40 9.64 4.54 -0.35
C PRO A 40 9.07 3.13 -0.56
N ARG A 41 8.07 2.74 0.24
CA ARG A 41 7.43 1.41 0.18
C ARG A 41 7.07 0.97 -1.24
N GLY A 42 6.47 1.86 -2.03
CA GLY A 42 6.11 1.55 -3.41
C GLY A 42 7.30 1.19 -4.29
N GLY A 43 8.42 1.93 -4.16
CA GLY A 43 9.66 1.63 -4.86
C GLY A 43 10.27 0.28 -4.43
N LYS A 44 10.23 -0.03 -3.13
CA LYS A 44 10.68 -1.34 -2.62
C LYS A 44 9.86 -2.49 -3.20
N ILE A 45 8.53 -2.33 -3.24
CA ILE A 45 7.63 -3.34 -3.82
C ILE A 45 7.90 -3.50 -5.32
N ALA A 46 8.08 -2.41 -6.06
CA ALA A 46 8.39 -2.48 -7.48
C ALA A 46 9.68 -3.28 -7.77
N ARG A 47 10.71 -3.15 -6.92
CA ARG A 47 11.98 -3.91 -7.04
C ARG A 47 11.79 -5.42 -6.86
N ILE A 48 10.83 -5.84 -6.03
CA ILE A 48 10.60 -7.27 -5.71
C ILE A 48 9.32 -7.84 -6.34
N ALA A 49 8.62 -7.05 -7.16
CA ALA A 49 7.27 -7.35 -7.62
C ALA A 49 7.18 -8.64 -8.44
N HIS A 50 8.27 -9.03 -9.10
CA HIS A 50 8.30 -10.20 -9.98
C HIS A 50 9.11 -11.38 -9.41
N GLU A 51 9.54 -11.30 -8.15
CA GLU A 51 10.28 -12.37 -7.49
C GLU A 51 9.35 -13.54 -7.09
N PRO A 52 9.59 -14.78 -7.54
CA PRO A 52 8.71 -15.92 -7.24
C PRO A 52 8.52 -16.18 -5.75
N LEU A 53 9.58 -16.06 -4.94
CA LEU A 53 9.51 -16.25 -3.49
C LEU A 53 8.56 -15.25 -2.81
N VAL A 54 8.45 -14.04 -3.36
CA VAL A 54 7.53 -13.02 -2.85
C VAL A 54 6.09 -13.41 -3.17
N HIS A 55 5.82 -14.00 -4.33
CA HIS A 55 4.49 -14.47 -4.70
C HIS A 55 4.00 -15.60 -3.80
N GLU A 56 4.91 -16.46 -3.37
CA GLU A 56 4.61 -17.66 -2.58
C GLU A 56 4.57 -17.41 -1.06
N HIS A 57 5.35 -16.46 -0.55
CA HIS A 57 5.60 -16.36 0.90
C HIS A 57 5.43 -14.96 1.50
N LEU A 58 5.08 -13.93 0.73
CA LEU A 58 4.99 -12.57 1.28
C LEU A 58 3.93 -12.46 2.38
N ARG A 59 4.36 -12.10 3.58
CA ARG A 59 3.48 -11.80 4.72
C ARG A 59 3.69 -10.37 5.22
N VAL A 60 2.59 -9.63 5.37
CA VAL A 60 2.59 -8.23 5.84
C VAL A 60 1.52 -7.93 6.87
N CYS A 61 0.61 -8.88 7.11
CA CYS A 61 -0.47 -8.73 8.06
C CYS A 61 0.07 -8.61 9.49
N TRP A 62 -0.45 -7.65 10.24
CA TRP A 62 -0.13 -7.44 11.65
C TRP A 62 -1.25 -7.92 12.59
N GLU A 63 -2.45 -8.20 12.06
CA GLU A 63 -3.63 -8.57 12.84
C GLU A 63 -3.77 -10.09 13.03
N GLN A 64 -3.21 -10.87 12.12
CA GLN A 64 -3.31 -12.34 12.13
C GLN A 64 -1.92 -12.91 12.33
N PHE A 65 -1.74 -13.70 13.39
CA PHE A 65 -0.45 -14.30 13.78
C PHE A 65 -0.24 -15.71 13.22
N ASP A 66 -1.34 -16.44 13.02
CA ASP A 66 -1.28 -17.88 12.69
C ASP A 66 -1.83 -18.17 11.28
N GLN A 67 -2.37 -17.14 10.64
CA GLN A 67 -2.97 -17.19 9.31
C GLN A 67 -2.14 -16.38 8.32
N GLU A 68 -2.41 -16.59 7.04
CA GLU A 68 -1.92 -15.77 5.93
C GLU A 68 -2.45 -14.32 6.02
N ASN A 69 -2.23 -13.50 4.98
CA ASN A 69 -2.63 -12.10 5.02
C ASN A 69 -4.15 -11.92 5.14
N CYS A 70 -4.65 -11.07 6.04
CA CYS A 70 -6.11 -10.89 6.20
C CYS A 70 -6.81 -10.18 5.02
N GLY A 71 -6.04 -9.46 4.19
CA GLY A 71 -6.58 -8.73 3.03
C GLY A 71 -7.48 -7.53 3.35
N SER A 72 -7.62 -7.14 4.63
CA SER A 72 -8.48 -6.03 5.06
C SER A 72 -7.75 -4.95 5.87
N CYS A 73 -6.67 -5.30 6.58
CA CYS A 73 -5.88 -4.33 7.34
C CYS A 73 -5.11 -3.38 6.42
N VAL A 74 -4.64 -2.25 6.96
CA VAL A 74 -3.89 -1.24 6.19
C VAL A 74 -2.64 -1.80 5.50
N ASN A 75 -1.90 -2.70 6.16
CA ASN A 75 -0.69 -3.27 5.58
C ASN A 75 -1.02 -4.20 4.41
N CYS A 76 -2.00 -5.08 4.57
CA CYS A 76 -2.46 -5.97 3.52
C CYS A 76 -3.00 -5.16 2.33
N THR A 77 -3.94 -4.26 2.61
CA THR A 77 -4.64 -3.44 1.62
C THR A 77 -3.65 -2.64 0.77
N ARG A 78 -2.74 -1.92 1.42
CA ARG A 78 -1.75 -1.07 0.75
C ARG A 78 -0.71 -1.88 -0.02
N THR A 79 -0.20 -2.97 0.56
CA THR A 79 0.77 -3.83 -0.11
C THR A 79 0.16 -4.42 -1.37
N ARG A 80 -1.06 -4.97 -1.27
CA ARG A 80 -1.76 -5.53 -2.42
C ARG A 80 -1.95 -4.49 -3.52
N LEU A 81 -2.35 -3.25 -3.19
CA LEU A 81 -2.49 -2.18 -4.18
C LEU A 81 -1.17 -1.90 -4.92
N TYR A 82 -0.05 -1.83 -4.20
CA TYR A 82 1.25 -1.65 -4.84
C TYR A 82 1.60 -2.78 -5.82
N PHE A 83 1.30 -4.04 -5.48
CA PHE A 83 1.50 -5.16 -6.41
C PHE A 83 0.51 -5.15 -7.58
N GLU A 84 -0.73 -4.67 -7.41
CA GLU A 84 -1.66 -4.49 -8.53
C GLU A 84 -1.13 -3.43 -9.51
N LEU A 85 -0.54 -2.34 -9.02
CA LEU A 85 0.08 -1.30 -9.85
C LEU A 85 1.28 -1.80 -10.66
N THR A 86 2.01 -2.80 -10.15
CA THR A 86 3.10 -3.46 -10.88
C THR A 86 2.63 -4.58 -11.80
N GLY A 87 1.32 -4.88 -11.82
CA GLY A 87 0.75 -5.99 -12.58
C GLY A 87 1.02 -7.38 -11.97
N ALA A 88 1.66 -7.46 -10.81
CA ALA A 88 1.98 -8.71 -10.12
C ALA A 88 0.96 -9.09 -9.02
N GLY A 89 -0.05 -8.26 -8.77
CA GLY A 89 -1.05 -8.48 -7.72
C GLY A 89 -1.73 -9.86 -7.80
N HIS A 90 -2.11 -10.29 -9.00
CA HIS A 90 -2.71 -11.60 -9.24
C HIS A 90 -1.81 -12.80 -8.90
N ARG A 91 -0.50 -12.58 -8.71
CA ARG A 91 0.46 -13.65 -8.40
C ARG A 91 0.61 -13.90 -6.89
N LEU A 92 0.17 -12.98 -6.04
CA LEU A 92 0.30 -13.10 -4.58
C LEU A 92 -0.63 -14.20 -4.03
N ARG A 93 -0.07 -15.37 -3.72
CA ARG A 93 -0.79 -16.57 -3.24
C ARG A 93 -1.19 -16.46 -1.77
N THR A 94 -0.41 -15.73 -0.98
CA THR A 94 -0.63 -15.48 0.46
C THR A 94 -1.71 -14.44 0.74
N PHE A 95 -2.33 -13.87 -0.28
CA PHE A 95 -3.37 -12.84 -0.15
C PHE A 95 -4.75 -13.40 -0.52
N PRO A 96 -5.79 -13.09 0.26
CA PRO A 96 -7.14 -13.57 0.00
C PRO A 96 -7.71 -12.80 -1.19
N GLY A 97 -7.94 -13.53 -2.29
CA GLY A 97 -8.63 -13.03 -3.48
C GLY A 97 -8.14 -11.67 -3.99
N HIS A 98 -9.05 -10.94 -4.64
CA HIS A 98 -8.79 -9.59 -5.14
C HIS A 98 -9.11 -8.55 -4.09
N ILE A 99 -8.34 -7.46 -4.09
CA ILE A 99 -8.65 -6.31 -3.23
C ILE A 99 -9.93 -5.61 -3.70
N THR A 100 -10.91 -5.52 -2.83
CA THR A 100 -12.10 -4.71 -3.13
C THR A 100 -11.74 -3.24 -2.97
N LEU A 101 -12.30 -2.42 -3.85
CA LEU A 101 -12.13 -0.99 -3.81
C LEU A 101 -12.57 -0.37 -2.46
N HIS A 102 -13.59 -0.94 -1.83
CA HIS A 102 -14.06 -0.46 -0.53
C HIS A 102 -12.92 -0.51 0.51
N ARG A 103 -12.18 -1.62 0.56
CA ARG A 103 -11.05 -1.79 1.48
C ARG A 103 -9.92 -0.79 1.21
N LEU A 104 -9.66 -0.46 -0.05
CA LEU A 104 -8.70 0.60 -0.43
C LEU A 104 -9.10 1.96 0.13
N LEU A 105 -10.39 2.29 0.07
CA LEU A 105 -10.90 3.58 0.50
C LEU A 105 -10.96 3.70 2.02
N ASP A 106 -11.18 2.61 2.74
CA ASP A 106 -11.31 2.63 4.20
C ASP A 106 -9.94 2.56 4.89
N ASN A 107 -9.07 1.66 4.43
CA ASN A 107 -7.84 1.30 5.15
C ASN A 107 -6.55 1.52 4.35
N GLY A 108 -6.61 1.91 3.08
CA GLY A 108 -5.43 1.91 2.19
C GLY A 108 -4.41 3.02 2.43
N PHE A 109 -4.80 4.11 3.10
CA PHE A 109 -4.02 5.34 3.17
C PHE A 109 -4.18 6.03 4.53
N ARG A 110 -3.07 6.21 5.26
CA ARG A 110 -3.07 6.86 6.58
C ARG A 110 -2.47 8.26 6.57
N ASP A 111 -1.59 8.56 5.62
CA ASP A 111 -0.97 9.88 5.48
C ASP A 111 -0.93 10.34 4.01
N VAL A 112 -0.76 11.65 3.76
CA VAL A 112 -0.76 12.22 2.41
C VAL A 112 0.45 11.77 1.59
N ASN A 113 1.62 11.62 2.20
CA ASN A 113 2.84 11.16 1.54
C ASN A 113 2.72 9.71 1.05
N GLU A 114 2.02 8.85 1.80
CA GLU A 114 1.70 7.48 1.35
C GLU A 114 0.91 7.48 0.05
N VAL A 115 0.03 8.47 -0.11
CA VAL A 115 -0.81 8.60 -1.30
C VAL A 115 -0.02 9.20 -2.46
N LEU A 116 0.80 10.23 -2.21
CA LEU A 116 1.67 10.85 -3.21
C LEU A 116 2.70 9.86 -3.75
N ASN A 117 3.34 9.07 -2.88
CA ASN A 117 4.25 8.00 -3.28
C ASN A 117 3.57 6.99 -4.20
N MET A 118 2.32 6.65 -3.91
CA MET A 118 1.56 5.71 -4.73
C MET A 118 1.16 6.32 -6.07
N ARG A 119 0.86 7.63 -6.10
CA ARG A 119 0.61 8.36 -7.33
C ARG A 119 1.86 8.42 -8.22
N HIS A 120 3.01 8.77 -7.65
CA HIS A 120 4.29 8.77 -8.38
C HIS A 120 4.62 7.38 -8.95
N LEU A 121 4.40 6.32 -8.18
CA LEU A 121 4.59 4.97 -8.69
C LEU A 121 3.58 4.65 -9.79
N ALA A 122 2.31 4.97 -9.60
CA ALA A 122 1.29 4.74 -10.62
C ALA A 122 1.64 5.47 -11.92
N ASP A 123 2.00 6.75 -11.84
CA ASP A 123 2.40 7.59 -12.99
C ASP A 123 3.63 7.01 -13.70
N ALA A 124 4.64 6.54 -12.94
CA ALA A 124 5.82 5.88 -13.50
C ALA A 124 5.50 4.52 -14.16
N LEU A 125 4.43 3.85 -13.74
CA LEU A 125 4.00 2.52 -14.21
C LEU A 125 2.78 2.57 -15.14
N LEU A 126 2.40 3.74 -15.69
CA LEU A 126 1.25 3.95 -16.59
C LEU A 126 1.38 3.26 -17.98
N ALA A 127 1.90 2.04 -18.05
CA ALA A 127 1.98 1.23 -19.25
C ALA A 127 0.77 0.30 -19.48
N ASN A 128 -0.19 0.18 -18.55
CA ASN A 128 -1.33 -0.75 -18.72
C ASN A 128 -2.69 -0.25 -18.17
N ALA A 129 -3.77 -0.88 -18.66
CA ALA A 129 -5.16 -0.51 -18.37
C ALA A 129 -5.57 -0.69 -16.88
N THR A 130 -4.91 -1.61 -16.18
CA THR A 130 -5.11 -1.86 -14.74
C THR A 130 -4.67 -0.64 -13.93
N THR A 131 -3.51 -0.06 -14.25
CA THR A 131 -3.01 1.18 -13.61
C THR A 131 -4.00 2.35 -13.77
N ARG A 132 -4.66 2.48 -14.94
CA ARG A 132 -5.67 3.53 -15.18
C ARG A 132 -6.92 3.38 -14.32
N ALA A 133 -7.41 2.15 -14.11
CA ALA A 133 -8.58 1.90 -13.27
C ALA A 133 -8.30 2.30 -11.81
N TYR A 134 -7.15 1.89 -11.26
CA TYR A 134 -6.74 2.24 -9.90
C TYR A 134 -6.34 3.71 -9.74
N GLY A 135 -5.80 4.36 -10.78
CA GLY A 135 -5.43 5.78 -10.75
C GLY A 135 -6.58 6.71 -10.37
N SER A 136 -7.75 6.55 -11.00
CA SER A 136 -8.95 7.36 -10.69
C SER A 136 -9.43 7.24 -9.23
N ILE A 137 -9.24 6.05 -8.64
CA ILE A 137 -9.59 5.73 -7.26
C ILE A 137 -8.62 6.39 -6.29
N ILE A 138 -7.32 6.24 -6.57
CA ILE A 138 -6.24 6.87 -5.81
C ILE A 138 -6.51 8.38 -5.80
N ASP A 139 -6.75 8.99 -6.95
CA ASP A 139 -7.04 10.42 -7.13
C ASP A 139 -8.22 10.90 -6.28
N ALA A 140 -9.34 10.17 -6.32
CA ALA A 140 -10.51 10.49 -5.53
C ALA A 140 -10.21 10.42 -4.01
N ARG A 141 -9.38 9.48 -3.57
CA ARG A 141 -9.00 9.35 -2.15
C ARG A 141 -7.99 10.40 -1.72
N VAL A 142 -6.99 10.74 -2.55
CA VAL A 142 -6.01 11.80 -2.20
C VAL A 142 -6.72 13.09 -1.87
N ARG A 143 -7.70 13.45 -2.69
CA ARG A 143 -8.51 14.66 -2.51
C ARG A 143 -9.41 14.62 -1.27
N PHE A 144 -9.84 13.43 -0.84
CA PHE A 144 -10.59 13.27 0.41
C PHE A 144 -9.69 13.40 1.65
N ILE A 145 -8.51 12.78 1.64
CA ILE A 145 -7.56 12.87 2.76
C ILE A 145 -7.03 14.29 2.90
N ASN A 146 -6.63 14.93 1.79
CA ASN A 146 -6.13 16.31 1.80
C ASN A 146 -7.17 17.32 2.34
N ARG A 147 -8.48 17.00 2.26
CA ARG A 147 -9.54 17.82 2.88
C ARG A 147 -9.66 17.65 4.39
N ARG A 148 -9.31 16.49 4.94
CA ARG A 148 -9.38 16.20 6.39
C ARG A 148 -8.08 16.49 7.12
N HIS A 149 -6.96 16.25 6.45
CA HIS A 149 -5.61 16.46 6.94
C HIS A 149 -4.80 17.13 5.82
N PRO A 150 -4.88 18.47 5.69
CA PRO A 150 -4.13 19.21 4.68
C PRO A 150 -2.64 18.97 4.91
N ASN A 151 -1.89 18.66 3.85
CA ASN A 151 -0.44 18.49 3.95
C ASN A 151 0.23 19.81 4.34
N PRO A 152 0.82 19.95 5.55
CA PRO A 152 1.51 21.18 5.91
C PRO A 152 2.83 21.24 5.14
N GLY A 153 2.85 21.99 4.03
CA GLY A 153 4.03 22.21 3.18
C GLY A 153 3.99 21.55 1.79
N GLY A 154 2.94 20.80 1.45
CA GLY A 154 2.74 20.28 0.09
C GLY A 154 1.84 21.18 -0.76
N THR A 155 1.99 21.16 -2.09
CA THR A 155 1.04 21.85 -2.99
C THR A 155 -0.38 21.32 -2.75
N PRO A 156 -1.37 22.19 -2.45
CA PRO A 156 -2.74 21.76 -2.25
C PRO A 156 -3.27 21.06 -3.51
N LEU A 157 -3.72 19.81 -3.36
CA LEU A 157 -4.34 19.11 -4.48
C LEU A 157 -5.69 19.76 -4.84
N PRO A 158 -6.01 19.89 -6.13
CA PRO A 158 -7.26 20.49 -6.58
C PRO A 158 -8.47 19.74 -6.03
N ALA A 159 -9.54 20.47 -5.72
CA ALA A 159 -10.77 19.88 -5.21
C ALA A 159 -11.37 18.86 -6.20
N PRO A 160 -12.02 17.77 -5.72
CA PRO A 160 -12.61 16.77 -6.59
C PRO A 160 -13.76 17.35 -7.40
N ASP A 161 -13.68 17.17 -8.71
CA ASP A 161 -14.67 17.61 -9.68
C ASP A 161 -15.90 16.69 -9.67
N ARG A 162 -16.86 16.94 -10.57
CA ARG A 162 -18.09 16.15 -10.67
C ARG A 162 -17.82 14.71 -11.14
N ARG A 163 -16.82 14.50 -12.00
CA ARG A 163 -16.42 13.18 -12.53
C ARG A 163 -15.78 12.35 -11.43
N ASP A 164 -14.95 12.95 -10.59
CA ASP A 164 -14.29 12.31 -9.46
C ASP A 164 -15.29 11.79 -8.42
N ARG A 165 -16.29 12.60 -8.09
CA ARG A 165 -17.36 12.22 -7.15
C ARG A 165 -18.23 11.11 -7.74
N LEU A 166 -18.49 11.16 -9.04
CA LEU A 166 -19.24 10.12 -9.74
C LEU A 166 -18.44 8.81 -9.78
N ALA A 167 -17.15 8.85 -10.10
CA ALA A 167 -16.26 7.70 -10.09
C ALA A 167 -16.24 7.04 -8.71
N LEU A 168 -16.07 7.83 -7.63
CA LEU A 168 -16.10 7.30 -6.27
C LEU A 168 -17.45 6.65 -5.93
N ARG A 169 -18.58 7.25 -6.33
CA ARG A 169 -19.93 6.68 -6.11
C ARG A 169 -20.15 5.40 -6.90
N LEU A 170 -19.82 5.39 -8.19
CA LEU A 170 -19.97 4.21 -9.06
C LEU A 170 -19.10 3.07 -8.58
N ALA A 171 -17.88 3.38 -8.18
CA ALA A 171 -16.93 2.39 -7.78
C ALA A 171 -17.29 1.81 -6.39
N ARG A 172 -17.84 2.62 -5.46
CA ARG A 172 -18.52 2.11 -4.24
C ARG A 172 -19.71 1.21 -4.56
N ARG A 173 -20.54 1.56 -5.55
CA ARG A 173 -21.71 0.74 -5.96
C ARG A 173 -21.27 -0.59 -6.58
N ARG A 174 -20.23 -0.57 -7.42
CA ARG A 174 -19.63 -1.76 -8.03
C ARG A 174 -18.95 -2.66 -6.99
N ALA A 175 -18.27 -2.08 -5.99
CA ALA A 175 -17.69 -2.83 -4.89
C ALA A 175 -18.76 -3.62 -4.11
N ARG A 176 -19.87 -2.96 -3.75
CA ARG A 176 -21.01 -3.64 -3.08
C ARG A 176 -21.58 -4.78 -3.92
N MET A 177 -21.69 -4.59 -5.24
CA MET A 177 -22.18 -5.64 -6.14
C MET A 177 -21.20 -6.82 -6.27
N LEU A 178 -19.88 -6.58 -6.22
CA LEU A 178 -18.87 -7.64 -6.27
C LEU A 178 -18.78 -8.40 -4.93
N GLU A 179 -18.95 -7.70 -3.80
CA GLU A 179 -19.01 -8.32 -2.46
C GLU A 179 -20.24 -9.23 -2.32
N GLN A 180 -21.38 -8.86 -2.91
CA GLN A 180 -22.58 -9.71 -2.97
C GLN A 180 -22.43 -10.94 -3.87
N ARG A 181 -21.37 -11.00 -4.68
CA ARG A 181 -21.09 -12.09 -5.63
C ARG A 181 -19.92 -12.96 -5.22
N GLN A 182 -19.17 -12.60 -4.17
CA GLN A 182 -18.10 -13.45 -3.66
C GLN A 182 -18.72 -14.50 -2.72
N PRO A 183 -18.46 -15.80 -2.93
CA PRO A 183 -18.83 -16.80 -1.94
C PRO A 183 -18.12 -16.48 -0.62
N LEU A 184 -18.83 -16.66 0.49
CA LEU A 184 -18.27 -16.51 1.83
C LEU A 184 -16.97 -17.34 1.93
N PRO A 185 -15.92 -16.84 2.61
CA PRO A 185 -14.72 -17.65 2.83
C PRO A 185 -15.15 -18.96 3.49
N HIS A 186 -14.75 -20.09 2.89
CA HIS A 186 -14.97 -21.42 3.44
C HIS A 186 -14.46 -21.40 4.88
N ARG A 187 -15.36 -21.59 5.85
CA ARG A 187 -14.94 -21.96 7.21
C ARG A 187 -14.29 -23.34 7.09
N PRO A 188 -13.06 -23.55 7.59
CA PRO A 188 -12.57 -24.91 7.76
C PRO A 188 -13.49 -25.60 8.78
N ASP A 189 -14.00 -26.77 8.40
CA ASP A 189 -14.80 -27.62 9.28
C ASP A 189 -13.95 -28.02 10.50
N ALA A 190 -14.58 -28.00 11.68
CA ALA A 190 -13.99 -28.29 12.98
C ALA A 190 -13.69 -29.79 13.17
#